data_AF-A0A7V6E0Y7-F1
#
_entry.id   AF-A0A7V6E0Y7-F1
#
_cell.length_a   1.000
_cell.length_b   1.000
_cell.length_c   1.000
_cell.angle_alpha   90.00
_cell.angle_beta   90.00
_cell.angle_gamma   90.00
#
_symmetry.space_group_name_H-M   'P 1'
#
loop_
_entity.id
_entity.type
_entity.pdbx_description
1 polymer ?
#
loop_
_entity_poly.entity_id
_entity_poly.type
_entity_poly.pdbx_seq_one_letter_code
_entity_poly.pdbx_strand_id
1 'polypeptide(L)'
;MSRPIKFLLLLILPAQILAWSYGDVVFNELMWMGTAMSPYDEFLELRNMTDTQLNFSATPWAIYRMDELMIIIDSGVLPAHGLFLICRRESSASLITAPRDFISNALVLTNSNTQYSLYAGTSSSATLIDIADDGDGAPMSGRFIPSENIRWSMERSDPPGHGDDPANWHPACLSIGFAAGAAERGTPGAPNYKNVPPTLPNVVISPSFIGSDTTIFAEARNVIDPDDIPGPLRAIFDWFDQSGTRIFTETDSTPPFTSSLPPSLTEPGKTYSLEVYSFDGTDSTGPRVIENIRIHFEKGDLVINELAWAGSMLSPDDQWIEIYNNSGWTIDFSQTPIELLSGSPDAPEAMLTIEDGLLPNGDFFLISNFSESDPRTALDVAPDIVDTRLALRDDSLYLALRDFPGDGGHIIDEVGDGGAPFAGMSVPADSVKYSMARNSPSADGTIPPSWHTAEVSIGWKPHRLERGSPGSENIRNTPPYM
;
A
#
# COMPACT_ATOMS: atom_id res chain seq x y z
N MET A 1 13.20 -90.15 51.71
CA MET A 1 13.04 -89.70 50.31
C MET A 1 11.73 -88.94 50.20
N SER A 2 11.74 -87.61 50.31
CA SER A 2 10.57 -86.76 50.01
C SER A 2 10.92 -85.85 48.83
N ARG A 3 10.21 -85.99 47.71
CA ARG A 3 10.37 -85.14 46.53
C ARG A 3 9.76 -83.75 46.83
N PRO A 4 10.47 -82.64 46.59
CA PRO A 4 9.86 -81.31 46.66
C PRO A 4 9.00 -81.08 45.41
N ILE A 5 7.75 -80.65 45.62
CA ILE A 5 6.86 -80.15 44.59
C ILE A 5 7.32 -78.73 44.24
N LYS A 6 7.76 -78.50 43.01
CA LYS A 6 8.01 -77.16 42.48
C LYS A 6 6.67 -76.51 42.14
N PHE A 7 6.26 -75.51 42.90
CA PHE A 7 5.22 -74.57 42.48
C PHE A 7 5.82 -73.64 41.41
N LEU A 8 5.34 -73.74 40.18
CA LEU A 8 5.59 -72.76 39.12
C LEU A 8 4.64 -71.59 39.36
N LEU A 9 5.15 -70.49 39.90
CA LEU A 9 4.41 -69.23 40.02
C LEU A 9 4.42 -68.55 38.63
N LEU A 10 3.32 -68.66 37.89
CA LEU A 10 3.14 -67.97 36.62
C LEU A 10 2.82 -66.49 36.93
N LEU A 11 3.84 -65.62 36.83
CA LEU A 11 3.67 -64.17 36.97
C LEU A 11 3.05 -63.65 35.65
N ILE A 12 1.73 -63.48 35.62
CA ILE A 12 1.05 -62.77 34.53
C ILE A 12 1.21 -61.28 34.81
N LEU A 13 2.18 -60.64 34.17
CA LEU A 13 2.25 -59.17 34.12
C LEU A 13 1.04 -58.68 33.31
N PRO A 14 0.23 -57.74 33.81
CA PRO A 14 -0.83 -57.16 33.00
C PRO A 14 -0.18 -56.41 31.84
N ALA A 15 -0.52 -56.80 30.61
CA ALA A 15 -0.23 -55.96 29.45
C ALA A 15 -0.96 -54.64 29.68
N GLN A 16 -0.21 -53.55 29.90
CA GLN A 16 -0.78 -52.22 29.84
C GLN A 16 -1.28 -52.03 28.42
N ILE A 17 -2.60 -52.07 28.24
CA ILE A 17 -3.23 -51.62 27.02
C ILE A 17 -3.10 -50.09 27.06
N LEU A 18 -2.09 -49.57 26.37
CA LEU A 18 -2.01 -48.13 26.08
C LEU A 18 -3.19 -47.81 25.17
N ALA A 19 -4.16 -47.06 25.71
CA ALA A 19 -5.26 -46.54 24.93
C ALA A 19 -4.79 -45.24 24.28
N TRP A 20 -4.43 -45.32 23.01
CA TRP A 20 -4.11 -44.15 22.20
C TRP A 20 -5.32 -43.23 22.08
N SER A 21 -5.08 -41.94 22.16
CA SER A 21 -6.08 -40.87 22.13
C SER A 21 -5.78 -39.89 21.00
N TYR A 22 -6.78 -39.06 20.67
CA TYR A 22 -6.60 -38.01 19.69
C TYR A 22 -5.47 -37.05 20.12
N GLY A 23 -4.52 -36.79 19.21
CA GLY A 23 -3.35 -35.94 19.44
C GLY A 23 -2.13 -36.62 20.06
N ASP A 24 -2.20 -37.91 20.44
CA ASP A 24 -1.03 -38.65 20.95
C ASP A 24 0.05 -38.82 19.88
N VAL A 25 -0.36 -38.97 18.62
CA VAL A 25 0.49 -38.88 17.44
C VAL A 25 -0.21 -37.93 16.48
N VAL A 26 0.54 -37.00 15.89
CA VAL A 26 -0.02 -36.04 14.95
C VAL A 26 0.60 -36.20 13.58
N PHE A 27 -0.14 -35.82 12.54
CA PHE A 27 0.48 -35.48 11.27
C PHE A 27 1.36 -34.24 11.48
N ASN A 28 2.65 -34.37 11.16
CA ASN A 28 3.65 -33.34 11.40
C ASN A 28 3.97 -32.53 10.15
N GLU A 29 4.13 -33.18 9.00
CA GLU A 29 4.51 -32.52 7.76
C GLU A 29 4.06 -33.30 6.52
N LEU A 30 3.62 -32.60 5.48
CA LEU A 30 3.15 -33.19 4.22
C LEU A 30 3.74 -32.45 3.00
N MET A 31 4.40 -33.18 2.11
CA MET A 31 4.95 -32.67 0.83
C MET A 31 4.11 -33.11 -0.35
N TRP A 32 2.93 -32.50 -0.49
CA TRP A 32 1.89 -32.93 -1.44
C TRP A 32 2.18 -32.63 -2.91
N MET A 33 3.12 -31.72 -3.19
CA MET A 33 3.53 -31.35 -4.56
C MET A 33 4.70 -32.19 -5.09
N GLY A 34 5.26 -33.07 -4.27
CA GLY A 34 6.53 -33.76 -4.55
C GLY A 34 7.69 -32.77 -4.70
N THR A 35 8.80 -33.23 -5.28
CA THR A 35 10.01 -32.41 -5.47
C THR A 35 10.23 -32.06 -6.95
N ALA A 36 11.21 -31.22 -7.23
CA ALA A 36 11.66 -30.89 -8.59
C ALA A 36 12.14 -32.12 -9.36
N MET A 37 12.56 -33.19 -8.67
CA MET A 37 12.90 -34.46 -9.32
C MET A 37 11.65 -35.22 -9.79
N SER A 38 10.56 -35.18 -9.03
CA SER A 38 9.29 -35.80 -9.44
C SER A 38 8.12 -35.32 -8.59
N PRO A 39 6.93 -35.12 -9.18
CA PRO A 39 5.70 -34.88 -8.43
C PRO A 39 5.30 -36.07 -7.53
N TYR A 40 5.90 -37.25 -7.74
CA TYR A 40 5.70 -38.43 -6.89
C TYR A 40 6.75 -38.55 -5.78
N ASP A 41 7.67 -37.60 -5.67
CA ASP A 41 8.68 -37.58 -4.61
C ASP A 41 8.08 -36.96 -3.34
N GLU A 42 6.99 -37.58 -2.88
CA GLU A 42 6.17 -37.12 -1.76
C GLU A 42 6.62 -37.77 -0.45
N PHE A 43 6.39 -37.06 0.65
CA PHE A 43 6.51 -37.61 1.98
C PHE A 43 5.38 -37.13 2.90
N LEU A 44 5.13 -37.92 3.93
CA LEU A 44 4.27 -37.62 5.06
C LEU A 44 5.01 -38.00 6.33
N GLU A 45 5.01 -37.12 7.32
CA GLU A 45 5.68 -37.34 8.59
C GLU A 45 4.69 -37.36 9.75
N LEU A 46 4.89 -38.30 10.69
CA LEU A 46 4.16 -38.36 11.95
C LEU A 46 5.06 -37.92 13.10
N ARG A 47 4.49 -37.24 14.11
CA ARG A 47 5.18 -36.87 15.35
C ARG A 47 4.49 -37.48 16.55
N ASN A 48 5.25 -38.14 17.41
CA ASN A 48 4.76 -38.64 18.69
C ASN A 48 4.75 -37.51 19.71
N MET A 49 3.64 -37.32 20.41
CA MET A 49 3.48 -36.32 21.47
C MET A 49 3.58 -36.94 22.87
N THR A 50 3.81 -38.25 22.95
CA THR A 50 3.83 -39.02 24.20
C THR A 50 5.25 -39.43 24.61
N ASP A 51 5.40 -39.76 25.90
CA ASP A 51 6.63 -40.34 26.47
C ASP A 51 6.84 -41.81 26.11
N THR A 52 5.97 -42.41 25.29
CA THR A 52 6.02 -43.84 24.96
C THR A 52 6.25 -44.06 23.47
N GLN A 53 7.28 -44.83 23.14
CA GLN A 53 7.51 -45.24 21.75
C GLN A 53 6.39 -46.16 21.23
N LEU A 54 6.09 -46.05 19.95
CA LEU A 54 5.17 -46.92 19.22
C LEU A 54 5.96 -47.84 18.29
N ASN A 55 5.70 -49.14 18.34
CA ASN A 55 6.25 -50.11 17.40
C ASN A 55 5.15 -50.62 16.47
N PHE A 56 5.18 -50.19 15.20
CA PHE A 56 4.14 -50.51 14.22
C PHE A 56 4.08 -52.00 13.87
N SER A 57 5.16 -52.77 14.07
CA SER A 57 5.12 -54.23 13.92
C SER A 57 4.34 -54.95 15.02
N ALA A 58 4.20 -54.33 16.19
CA ALA A 58 3.39 -54.88 17.27
C ALA A 58 1.93 -54.43 17.16
N THR A 59 1.71 -53.19 16.71
CA THR A 59 0.39 -52.57 16.55
C THR A 59 0.35 -51.79 15.23
N PRO A 60 -0.04 -52.44 14.11
CA PRO A 60 -0.11 -51.77 12.83
C PRO A 60 -1.21 -50.70 12.81
N TRP A 61 -0.89 -49.55 12.22
CA TRP A 61 -1.80 -48.40 12.11
C TRP A 61 -2.16 -48.14 10.66
N ALA A 62 -3.19 -47.35 10.42
CA ALA A 62 -3.64 -47.03 9.07
C ALA A 62 -3.80 -45.53 8.87
N ILE A 63 -3.43 -45.07 7.67
CA ILE A 63 -3.75 -43.74 7.16
C ILE A 63 -4.81 -43.89 6.09
N TYR A 64 -5.88 -43.12 6.23
CA TYR A 64 -6.96 -42.98 5.27
C TYR A 64 -6.88 -41.63 4.58
N ARG A 65 -7.38 -41.56 3.33
CA ARG A 65 -7.54 -40.34 2.54
C ARG A 65 -8.99 -40.29 2.07
N MET A 66 -9.76 -39.28 2.50
CA MET A 66 -11.20 -39.17 2.19
C MET A 66 -11.95 -40.49 2.41
N ASP A 67 -11.77 -41.10 3.59
CA ASP A 67 -12.34 -42.40 3.97
C ASP A 67 -11.88 -43.63 3.17
N GLU A 68 -10.97 -43.48 2.21
CA GLU A 68 -10.31 -44.60 1.52
C GLU A 68 -9.01 -44.98 2.22
N LEU A 69 -8.80 -46.27 2.47
CA LEU A 69 -7.53 -46.76 3.03
C LEU A 69 -6.38 -46.43 2.08
N MET A 70 -5.40 -45.65 2.55
CA MET A 70 -4.22 -45.28 1.77
C MET A 70 -3.02 -46.15 2.12
N ILE A 71 -2.67 -46.24 3.40
CA ILE A 71 -1.48 -46.94 3.88
C ILE A 71 -1.82 -47.74 5.14
N ILE A 72 -1.26 -48.94 5.25
CA ILE A 72 -1.07 -49.64 6.54
C ILE A 72 0.42 -49.53 6.89
N ILE A 73 0.72 -49.00 8.08
CA ILE A 73 2.06 -48.93 8.65
C ILE A 73 2.21 -50.14 9.58
N ASP A 74 3.01 -51.12 9.18
CA ASP A 74 3.17 -52.40 9.86
C ASP A 74 4.62 -52.69 10.31
N SER A 75 5.50 -51.70 10.15
CA SER A 75 6.90 -51.79 10.50
C SER A 75 7.49 -50.44 10.86
N GLY A 76 8.65 -50.49 11.53
CA GLY A 76 9.31 -49.32 12.07
C GLY A 76 8.86 -48.96 13.49
N VAL A 77 9.61 -48.03 14.09
CA VAL A 77 9.38 -47.55 15.45
C VAL A 77 9.28 -46.05 15.40
N LEU A 78 8.19 -45.50 15.91
CA LEU A 78 8.03 -44.08 16.19
C LEU A 78 8.48 -43.82 17.64
N PRO A 79 9.65 -43.20 17.87
CA PRO A 79 10.17 -42.96 19.22
C PRO A 79 9.25 -42.04 20.04
N ALA A 80 9.38 -42.08 21.38
CA ALA A 80 8.77 -41.08 22.25
C ALA A 80 9.27 -39.67 21.88
N HIS A 81 8.36 -38.70 21.73
CA HIS A 81 8.65 -37.36 21.22
C HIS A 81 9.41 -37.31 19.87
N GLY A 82 9.42 -38.43 19.14
CA GLY A 82 10.14 -38.60 17.89
C GLY A 82 9.30 -38.36 16.65
N LEU A 83 9.95 -38.47 15.50
CA LEU A 83 9.35 -38.37 14.17
C LEU A 83 9.36 -39.74 13.48
N PHE A 84 8.47 -39.93 12.51
CA PHE A 84 8.41 -41.11 11.66
C PHE A 84 8.12 -40.71 10.23
N LEU A 85 9.14 -40.79 9.38
CA LEU A 85 9.10 -40.31 8.01
C LEU A 85 8.65 -41.42 7.04
N ILE A 86 7.51 -41.18 6.39
CA ILE A 86 6.95 -42.04 5.34
C ILE A 86 7.22 -41.40 3.99
N CYS A 87 8.02 -42.06 3.15
CA CYS A 87 8.30 -41.59 1.80
C CYS A 87 7.63 -42.49 0.76
N ARG A 88 7.21 -41.90 -0.36
CA ARG A 88 6.70 -42.68 -1.49
C ARG A 88 7.80 -43.45 -2.22
N ARG A 89 9.01 -42.86 -2.28
CA ARG A 89 10.10 -43.32 -3.14
C ARG A 89 11.36 -43.67 -2.35
N GLU A 90 12.11 -44.61 -2.92
CA GLU A 90 13.46 -44.99 -2.47
C GLU A 90 14.47 -43.85 -2.66
N SER A 91 15.55 -43.88 -1.89
CA SER A 91 16.59 -42.83 -1.85
C SER A 91 17.27 -42.57 -3.20
N SER A 92 17.44 -43.60 -4.03
CA SER A 92 18.07 -43.47 -5.35
C SER A 92 17.25 -42.68 -6.37
N ALA A 93 15.98 -42.42 -6.06
CA ALA A 93 15.03 -41.77 -6.95
C ALA A 93 14.34 -40.58 -6.28
N SER A 94 14.99 -39.95 -5.31
CA SER A 94 14.39 -38.92 -4.45
C SER A 94 15.37 -37.78 -4.17
N LEU A 95 14.86 -36.54 -4.06
CA LEU A 95 15.60 -35.40 -3.52
C LEU A 95 15.60 -35.38 -1.99
N ILE A 96 14.67 -36.05 -1.34
CA ILE A 96 14.66 -36.23 0.12
C ILE A 96 15.83 -37.14 0.51
N THR A 97 16.79 -36.63 1.28
CA THR A 97 17.97 -37.33 1.80
C THR A 97 17.82 -37.78 3.24
N ALA A 98 16.79 -37.30 3.95
CA ALA A 98 16.46 -37.72 5.30
C ALA A 98 16.31 -39.25 5.41
N PRO A 99 16.73 -39.86 6.55
CA PRO A 99 16.47 -41.26 6.82
C PRO A 99 14.97 -41.55 6.79
N ARG A 100 14.58 -42.60 6.08
CA ARG A 100 13.18 -43.01 5.93
C ARG A 100 12.89 -44.10 6.93
N ASP A 101 11.76 -44.01 7.61
CA ASP A 101 11.31 -45.07 8.51
C ASP A 101 10.38 -46.05 7.80
N PHE A 102 9.62 -45.58 6.81
CA PHE A 102 8.73 -46.40 5.99
C PHE A 102 8.70 -45.93 4.55
N ILE A 103 8.63 -46.88 3.62
CA ILE A 103 8.56 -46.60 2.17
C ILE A 103 7.33 -47.30 1.60
N SER A 104 6.46 -46.53 0.94
CA SER A 104 5.26 -47.08 0.34
C SER A 104 4.83 -46.33 -0.91
N ASN A 105 4.77 -47.04 -2.05
CA ASN A 105 4.22 -46.50 -3.28
C ASN A 105 2.72 -46.15 -3.19
N ALA A 106 2.04 -46.58 -2.12
CA ALA A 106 0.64 -46.26 -1.85
C ALA A 106 0.46 -44.87 -1.22
N LEU A 107 1.53 -44.23 -0.74
CA LEU A 107 1.49 -42.81 -0.36
C LEU A 107 1.15 -42.00 -1.61
N VAL A 108 0.01 -41.31 -1.59
CA VAL A 108 -0.43 -40.42 -2.66
C VAL A 108 -1.12 -39.24 -2.01
N LEU A 109 -0.43 -38.12 -1.98
CA LEU A 109 -0.97 -36.87 -1.47
C LEU A 109 -1.64 -36.11 -2.62
N THR A 110 -2.72 -35.42 -2.30
CA THR A 110 -3.55 -34.69 -3.24
C THR A 110 -3.56 -33.21 -2.87
N ASN A 111 -3.71 -32.38 -3.89
CA ASN A 111 -3.61 -30.91 -3.81
C ASN A 111 -4.98 -30.21 -3.83
N SER A 112 -6.07 -30.95 -3.60
CA SER A 112 -7.40 -30.37 -3.43
C SER A 112 -8.36 -31.35 -2.76
N ASN A 113 -9.36 -30.82 -2.05
CA ASN A 113 -10.50 -31.51 -1.46
C ASN A 113 -10.12 -32.83 -0.77
N THR A 114 -9.15 -32.76 0.14
CA THR A 114 -8.59 -33.97 0.78
C THR A 114 -8.40 -33.76 2.27
N GLN A 115 -8.78 -34.78 3.05
CA GLN A 115 -8.40 -34.93 4.45
C GLN A 115 -7.70 -36.29 4.61
N TYR A 116 -6.66 -36.31 5.44
CA TYR A 116 -6.01 -37.54 5.89
C TYR A 116 -6.41 -37.85 7.32
N SER A 117 -6.62 -39.12 7.63
CA SER A 117 -6.99 -39.57 8.98
C SER A 117 -6.08 -40.70 9.43
N LEU A 118 -5.50 -40.57 10.62
CA LEU A 118 -4.64 -41.56 11.24
C LEU A 118 -5.43 -42.38 12.25
N TYR A 119 -5.42 -43.70 12.12
CA TYR A 119 -6.12 -44.62 13.03
C TYR A 119 -5.14 -45.55 13.73
N ALA A 120 -5.34 -45.76 15.04
CA ALA A 120 -4.58 -46.72 15.86
C ALA A 120 -5.04 -48.17 15.64
N GLY A 121 -4.98 -48.61 14.39
CA GLY A 121 -5.36 -49.94 13.92
C GLY A 121 -5.41 -50.00 12.40
N THR A 122 -5.61 -51.19 11.84
CA THR A 122 -5.63 -51.41 10.38
C THR A 122 -6.95 -51.03 9.69
N SER A 123 -7.89 -50.40 10.41
CA SER A 123 -9.18 -49.98 9.86
C SER A 123 -9.67 -48.69 10.48
N SER A 124 -10.54 -47.97 9.77
CA SER A 124 -11.23 -46.76 10.25
C SER A 124 -12.23 -47.00 11.39
N SER A 125 -12.43 -48.25 11.81
CA SER A 125 -13.19 -48.57 13.04
C SER A 125 -12.34 -48.51 14.31
N ALA A 126 -11.01 -48.37 14.18
CA ALA A 126 -10.10 -48.17 15.31
C ALA A 126 -10.18 -46.73 15.83
N THR A 127 -9.46 -46.44 16.92
CA THR A 127 -9.43 -45.08 17.47
C THR A 127 -8.80 -44.11 16.47
N LEU A 128 -9.51 -43.03 16.15
CA LEU A 128 -8.98 -41.90 15.40
C LEU A 128 -7.96 -41.15 16.26
N ILE A 129 -6.76 -40.97 15.72
CA ILE A 129 -5.61 -40.39 16.42
C ILE A 129 -5.34 -38.97 15.97
N ASP A 130 -5.41 -38.70 14.68
CA ASP A 130 -5.31 -37.33 14.17
C ASP A 130 -5.93 -37.24 12.78
N ILE A 131 -6.14 -35.99 12.36
CA ILE A 131 -6.49 -35.64 10.99
C ILE A 131 -5.49 -34.60 10.47
N ALA A 132 -5.34 -34.51 9.17
CA ALA A 132 -4.66 -33.39 8.52
C ALA A 132 -5.53 -32.90 7.38
N ASP A 133 -5.70 -31.57 7.30
CA ASP A 133 -6.53 -30.89 6.33
C ASP A 133 -8.05 -31.06 6.62
N ASP A 134 -8.94 -30.29 5.97
CA ASP A 134 -10.41 -30.31 6.22
C ASP A 134 -11.21 -31.03 5.13
N GLY A 135 -10.58 -31.42 4.03
CA GLY A 135 -11.28 -32.04 2.92
C GLY A 135 -11.93 -31.07 1.94
N ASP A 136 -11.72 -29.76 2.08
CA ASP A 136 -12.31 -28.74 1.22
C ASP A 136 -11.25 -27.82 0.58
N GLY A 137 -11.43 -27.48 -0.69
CA GLY A 137 -10.58 -26.51 -1.36
C GLY A 137 -9.14 -26.97 -1.59
N ALA A 138 -8.16 -26.09 -1.37
CA ALA A 138 -6.73 -26.38 -1.50
C ALA A 138 -6.16 -26.75 -0.11
N PRO A 139 -5.00 -27.45 -0.04
CA PRO A 139 -4.40 -27.78 1.23
C PRO A 139 -4.24 -26.56 2.13
N MET A 140 -4.55 -26.71 3.41
CA MET A 140 -4.55 -25.61 4.40
C MET A 140 -3.25 -24.81 4.45
N SER A 141 -2.13 -25.41 4.04
CA SER A 141 -0.84 -24.74 3.99
C SER A 141 0.12 -25.38 2.99
N GLY A 142 1.38 -24.94 3.06
CA GLY A 142 2.38 -25.21 2.03
C GLY A 142 2.22 -24.27 0.83
N ARG A 143 3.19 -24.30 -0.08
CA ARG A 143 3.20 -23.41 -1.24
C ARG A 143 3.77 -24.10 -2.46
N PHE A 144 3.05 -24.01 -3.56
CA PHE A 144 3.47 -24.52 -4.86
C PHE A 144 3.28 -23.46 -5.94
N ILE A 145 4.37 -22.89 -6.44
CA ILE A 145 4.37 -21.93 -7.54
C ILE A 145 5.37 -22.43 -8.59
N PRO A 146 4.91 -23.22 -9.58
CA PRO A 146 5.81 -23.85 -10.56
C PRO A 146 6.66 -22.86 -11.36
N SER A 147 6.10 -21.70 -11.71
CA SER A 147 6.79 -20.65 -12.47
C SER A 147 7.98 -20.05 -11.73
N GLU A 148 7.99 -20.15 -10.40
CA GLU A 148 9.03 -19.62 -9.51
C GLU A 148 9.87 -20.74 -8.88
N ASN A 149 9.65 -21.99 -9.30
CA ASN A 149 10.29 -23.18 -8.73
C ASN A 149 10.07 -23.36 -7.21
N ILE A 150 8.93 -22.88 -6.70
CA ILE A 150 8.57 -22.97 -5.28
C ILE A 150 7.84 -24.27 -4.98
N ARG A 151 8.36 -25.05 -4.02
CA ARG A 151 7.78 -26.29 -3.47
C ARG A 151 8.04 -26.34 -1.96
N TRP A 152 7.10 -25.86 -1.17
CA TRP A 152 7.20 -25.80 0.28
C TRP A 152 6.13 -26.69 0.89
N SER A 153 6.54 -27.65 1.71
CA SER A 153 5.63 -28.56 2.42
C SER A 153 4.72 -27.81 3.39
N MET A 154 3.66 -28.51 3.80
CA MET A 154 2.73 -28.09 4.84
C MET A 154 3.23 -28.63 6.19
N GLU A 155 3.64 -27.75 7.08
CA GLU A 155 4.19 -28.07 8.40
C GLU A 155 3.17 -27.76 9.52
N ARG A 156 3.09 -28.67 10.48
CA ARG A 156 2.31 -28.51 11.72
C ARG A 156 3.01 -27.54 12.66
N SER A 157 2.26 -26.63 13.26
CA SER A 157 2.76 -25.68 14.27
C SER A 157 3.13 -26.37 15.60
N ASP A 158 3.90 -25.70 16.45
CA ASP A 158 4.15 -26.12 17.83
C ASP A 158 3.62 -25.05 18.80
N PRO A 159 2.64 -25.35 19.67
CA PRO A 159 1.95 -26.63 19.83
C PRO A 159 1.06 -27.01 18.62
N PRO A 160 0.78 -28.31 18.39
CA PRO A 160 0.16 -28.79 17.15
C PRO A 160 -1.33 -28.49 16.96
N GLY A 161 -2.10 -28.28 18.03
CA GLY A 161 -3.54 -28.01 17.91
C GLY A 161 -4.33 -29.10 17.15
N HIS A 162 -5.44 -28.71 16.51
CA HIS A 162 -6.36 -29.59 15.76
C HIS A 162 -6.05 -29.66 14.26
N GLY A 163 -6.18 -30.86 13.70
CA GLY A 163 -5.76 -31.27 12.35
C GLY A 163 -6.38 -30.51 11.18
N ASP A 164 -7.61 -30.09 11.41
CA ASP A 164 -8.55 -29.44 10.51
C ASP A 164 -8.66 -27.93 10.73
N ASP A 165 -7.80 -27.36 11.57
CA ASP A 165 -7.75 -25.92 11.80
C ASP A 165 -6.53 -25.32 11.08
N PRO A 166 -6.74 -24.45 10.07
CA PRO A 166 -5.66 -23.86 9.28
C PRO A 166 -4.68 -23.03 10.12
N ALA A 167 -5.09 -22.50 11.28
CA ALA A 167 -4.18 -21.76 12.17
C ALA A 167 -3.05 -22.63 12.74
N ASN A 168 -3.23 -23.96 12.73
CA ASN A 168 -2.25 -24.92 13.21
C ASN A 168 -1.28 -25.39 12.13
N TRP A 169 -1.36 -24.86 10.91
CA TRP A 169 -0.49 -25.20 9.79
C TRP A 169 0.25 -23.97 9.26
N HIS A 170 1.46 -24.16 8.76
CA HIS A 170 2.25 -23.12 8.12
C HIS A 170 3.08 -23.72 6.97
N PRO A 171 3.47 -22.93 5.95
CA PRO A 171 4.37 -23.41 4.93
C PRO A 171 5.77 -23.57 5.52
N ALA A 172 6.48 -24.63 5.13
CA ALA A 172 7.86 -24.80 5.52
C ALA A 172 8.74 -23.66 5.02
N CYS A 173 9.58 -23.15 5.90
CA CYS A 173 10.55 -22.13 5.58
C CYS A 173 11.99 -22.69 5.54
N LEU A 174 12.30 -23.77 6.25
CA LEU A 174 13.63 -24.40 6.19
C LEU A 174 13.79 -25.38 5.02
N SER A 175 15.03 -25.72 4.66
CA SER A 175 15.35 -26.80 3.70
C SER A 175 16.29 -27.80 4.35
N ILE A 176 15.73 -28.72 5.14
CA ILE A 176 16.45 -29.75 5.87
C ILE A 176 16.07 -31.11 5.30
N GLY A 177 17.03 -32.05 5.22
CA GLY A 177 16.72 -33.40 4.74
C GLY A 177 16.50 -33.51 3.23
N PHE A 178 16.96 -32.53 2.44
CA PHE A 178 17.00 -32.58 0.97
C PHE A 178 18.44 -32.67 0.44
N ALA A 179 18.59 -32.97 -0.85
CA ALA A 179 19.88 -32.97 -1.54
C ALA A 179 20.46 -31.56 -1.64
N ALA A 180 21.80 -31.45 -1.68
CA ALA A 180 22.46 -30.15 -1.77
C ALA A 180 22.01 -29.37 -3.04
N GLY A 181 21.56 -28.14 -2.85
CA GLY A 181 21.06 -27.27 -3.92
C GLY A 181 19.59 -27.52 -4.30
N ALA A 182 18.86 -28.36 -3.56
CA ALA A 182 17.41 -28.47 -3.64
C ALA A 182 16.74 -27.10 -3.40
N ALA A 183 15.66 -26.83 -4.14
CA ALA A 183 14.85 -25.61 -3.98
C ALA A 183 13.65 -25.85 -3.05
N GLU A 184 13.42 -27.10 -2.68
CA GLU A 184 12.37 -27.55 -1.77
C GLU A 184 12.57 -26.95 -0.38
N ARG A 185 11.46 -26.59 0.24
CA ARG A 185 11.41 -26.29 1.67
C ARG A 185 10.56 -27.32 2.37
N GLY A 186 11.05 -27.75 3.51
CA GLY A 186 10.53 -28.80 4.36
C GLY A 186 11.58 -29.22 5.37
N THR A 187 11.15 -29.94 6.38
CA THR A 187 11.99 -30.47 7.45
C THR A 187 11.85 -31.98 7.64
N PRO A 188 11.78 -32.83 6.57
CA PRO A 188 11.64 -34.27 6.75
C PRO A 188 12.74 -34.84 7.66
N GLY A 189 12.32 -35.49 8.74
CA GLY A 189 13.18 -36.05 9.78
C GLY A 189 13.74 -35.04 10.79
N ALA A 190 13.25 -33.79 10.82
CA ALA A 190 13.71 -32.73 11.70
C ALA A 190 12.51 -31.93 12.28
N PRO A 191 12.70 -31.16 13.37
CA PRO A 191 11.63 -30.32 13.90
C PRO A 191 11.21 -29.24 12.91
N ASN A 192 9.89 -29.07 12.73
CA ASN A 192 9.29 -27.97 11.98
C ASN A 192 9.71 -26.61 12.55
N TYR A 193 9.70 -25.59 11.71
CA TYR A 193 10.01 -24.23 12.12
C TYR A 193 9.06 -23.25 11.46
N LYS A 194 8.27 -22.57 12.29
CA LYS A 194 7.38 -21.50 11.84
C LYS A 194 8.19 -20.21 11.71
N ASN A 195 8.22 -19.67 10.48
CA ASN A 195 8.84 -18.39 10.18
C ASN A 195 8.34 -17.27 11.09
N VAL A 196 9.24 -16.37 11.48
CA VAL A 196 8.94 -15.14 12.19
C VAL A 196 9.14 -13.99 11.22
N PRO A 197 8.06 -13.26 10.85
CA PRO A 197 8.17 -12.17 9.91
C PRO A 197 9.21 -11.12 10.32
N PRO A 198 9.79 -10.37 9.36
CA PRO A 198 10.68 -9.26 9.66
C PRO A 198 10.05 -8.21 10.58
N THR A 199 10.85 -7.28 11.09
CA THR A 199 10.34 -6.16 11.88
C THR A 199 9.65 -5.13 11.00
N LEU A 200 8.55 -4.54 11.50
CA LEU A 200 7.88 -3.43 10.85
C LEU A 200 8.85 -2.24 10.63
N PRO A 201 8.95 -1.68 9.40
CA PRO A 201 9.93 -0.66 9.11
C PRO A 201 9.56 0.69 9.72
N ASN A 202 10.57 1.50 10.05
CA ASN A 202 10.39 2.94 10.23
C ASN A 202 10.60 3.64 8.89
N VAL A 203 9.60 4.39 8.43
CA VAL A 203 9.63 5.02 7.10
C VAL A 203 9.86 6.52 7.25
N VAL A 204 10.82 7.03 6.49
CA VAL A 204 11.10 8.47 6.39
C VAL A 204 10.81 8.94 4.97
N ILE A 205 9.99 9.99 4.85
CA ILE A 205 9.71 10.66 3.58
C ILE A 205 10.61 11.90 3.44
N SER A 206 11.10 12.15 2.24
CA SER A 206 11.91 13.32 1.90
C SER A 206 11.71 13.74 0.45
N PRO A 207 11.86 15.03 0.11
CA PRO A 207 12.03 16.17 1.02
C PRO A 207 10.77 16.43 1.89
N SER A 208 10.90 17.29 2.89
CA SER A 208 9.79 17.64 3.80
C SER A 208 8.73 18.54 3.15
N PHE A 209 9.15 19.35 2.16
CA PHE A 209 8.26 20.09 1.28
C PHE A 209 8.24 19.40 -0.07
N ILE A 210 7.05 19.08 -0.57
CA ILE A 210 6.85 18.35 -1.82
C ILE A 210 5.99 19.22 -2.73
N GLY A 211 6.61 19.85 -3.70
CA GLY A 211 5.92 20.62 -4.73
C GLY A 211 5.53 19.76 -5.92
N SER A 212 4.87 20.39 -6.90
CA SER A 212 4.34 19.74 -8.11
C SER A 212 5.42 19.12 -9.02
N ASP A 213 6.68 19.56 -8.91
CA ASP A 213 7.83 19.06 -9.68
C ASP A 213 8.77 18.15 -8.86
N THR A 214 8.41 17.85 -7.61
CA THR A 214 9.31 17.19 -6.66
C THR A 214 9.20 15.67 -6.73
N THR A 215 10.33 14.98 -6.88
CA THR A 215 10.41 13.53 -6.65
C THR A 215 10.37 13.23 -5.15
N ILE A 216 9.46 12.35 -4.74
CA ILE A 216 9.31 11.92 -3.35
C ILE A 216 10.17 10.68 -3.12
N PHE A 217 11.02 10.74 -2.09
CA PHE A 217 11.83 9.60 -1.65
C PHE A 217 11.29 9.04 -0.34
N ALA A 218 11.14 7.72 -0.28
CA ALA A 218 10.85 6.98 0.93
C ALA A 218 12.03 6.07 1.29
N GLU A 219 12.46 6.09 2.56
CA GLU A 219 13.49 5.19 3.08
C GLU A 219 12.90 4.31 4.18
N ALA A 220 12.99 2.99 4.03
CA ALA A 220 12.62 2.02 5.05
C ALA A 220 13.83 1.68 5.92
N ARG A 221 13.77 2.10 7.19
CA ARG A 221 14.81 1.93 8.21
C ARG A 221 14.45 0.86 9.22
N ASN A 222 15.47 0.32 9.88
CA ASN A 222 15.35 -0.70 10.92
C ASN A 222 14.59 -1.95 10.43
N VAL A 223 14.81 -2.34 9.18
CA VAL A 223 14.29 -3.60 8.65
C VAL A 223 15.23 -4.71 9.12
N ILE A 224 14.75 -5.54 10.03
CA ILE A 224 15.51 -6.63 10.66
C ILE A 224 14.71 -7.90 10.52
N ASP A 225 15.34 -8.95 10.00
CA ASP A 225 14.81 -10.30 10.03
C ASP A 225 15.31 -10.99 11.32
N PRO A 226 14.40 -11.42 12.22
CA PRO A 226 14.79 -12.02 13.50
C PRO A 226 15.30 -13.47 13.37
N ASP A 227 14.99 -14.19 12.30
CA ASP A 227 15.33 -15.61 12.15
C ASP A 227 16.14 -15.96 10.89
N ASP A 228 16.32 -15.01 9.95
CA ASP A 228 17.20 -15.12 8.76
C ASP A 228 16.81 -16.29 7.83
N ILE A 229 15.52 -16.66 7.81
CA ILE A 229 14.98 -17.85 7.13
C ILE A 229 13.81 -17.47 6.19
N PRO A 230 13.80 -17.88 4.90
CA PRO A 230 14.86 -17.69 3.94
C PRO A 230 14.44 -16.75 2.81
N GLY A 231 15.38 -15.89 2.49
CA GLY A 231 15.46 -15.09 1.28
C GLY A 231 16.14 -13.77 1.62
N PRO A 232 16.69 -13.05 0.63
CA PRO A 232 17.21 -11.73 0.89
C PRO A 232 16.05 -10.83 1.31
N LEU A 233 16.15 -10.25 2.49
CA LEU A 233 15.23 -9.25 3.02
C LEU A 233 14.96 -8.14 1.99
N ARG A 234 13.69 -7.82 1.79
CA ARG A 234 13.21 -6.80 0.85
C ARG A 234 12.25 -5.85 1.53
N ALA A 235 12.22 -4.61 1.05
CA ALA A 235 11.13 -3.68 1.32
C ALA A 235 10.25 -3.54 0.08
N ILE A 236 8.94 -3.57 0.28
CA ILE A 236 7.94 -3.33 -0.77
C ILE A 236 7.25 -2.01 -0.44
N PHE A 237 7.24 -1.09 -1.40
CA PHE A 237 6.67 0.24 -1.29
C PHE A 237 5.48 0.34 -2.25
N ASP A 238 4.27 0.37 -1.72
CA ASP A 238 3.04 0.53 -2.49
C ASP A 238 2.51 1.95 -2.29
N TRP A 239 2.47 2.72 -3.37
CA TRP A 239 1.98 4.10 -3.38
C TRP A 239 0.55 4.16 -3.89
N PHE A 240 -0.27 4.97 -3.24
CA PHE A 240 -1.69 5.11 -3.54
C PHE A 240 -2.06 6.57 -3.74
N ASP A 241 -3.00 6.81 -4.66
CA ASP A 241 -3.66 8.10 -4.79
C ASP A 241 -4.71 8.32 -3.68
N GLN A 242 -5.28 9.53 -3.63
CA GLN A 242 -6.31 9.90 -2.66
C GLN A 242 -7.59 9.05 -2.70
N SER A 243 -7.83 8.30 -3.78
CA SER A 243 -8.98 7.40 -3.91
C SER A 243 -8.72 6.02 -3.32
N GLY A 244 -7.48 5.74 -2.92
CA GLY A 244 -7.02 4.42 -2.50
C GLY A 244 -6.61 3.51 -3.67
N THR A 245 -6.43 4.06 -4.87
CA THR A 245 -5.96 3.29 -6.02
C THR A 245 -4.44 3.22 -6.00
N ARG A 246 -3.87 2.01 -6.10
CA ARG A 246 -2.41 1.83 -6.16
C ARG A 246 -1.87 2.31 -7.51
N ILE A 247 -0.97 3.29 -7.47
CA ILE A 247 -0.40 3.95 -8.66
C ILE A 247 1.02 3.47 -8.98
N PHE A 248 1.76 2.99 -7.99
CA PHE A 248 3.16 2.60 -8.15
C PHE A 248 3.56 1.57 -7.08
N THR A 249 4.36 0.58 -7.47
CA THR A 249 4.95 -0.41 -6.56
C THR A 249 6.44 -0.50 -6.85
N GLU A 250 7.25 -0.42 -5.81
CA GLU A 250 8.69 -0.64 -5.88
C GLU A 250 9.10 -1.72 -4.87
N THR A 251 10.00 -2.61 -5.27
CA THR A 251 10.58 -3.62 -4.37
C THR A 251 12.08 -3.50 -4.40
N ASP A 252 12.67 -3.19 -3.25
CA ASP A 252 14.10 -3.04 -3.08
C ASP A 252 14.64 -4.16 -2.18
N SER A 253 15.72 -4.80 -2.63
CA SER A 253 16.40 -5.88 -1.91
C SER A 253 17.80 -5.48 -1.44
N THR A 254 18.19 -4.21 -1.58
CA THR A 254 19.53 -3.72 -1.20
C THR A 254 19.42 -2.57 -0.20
N PRO A 255 19.93 -2.71 1.04
CA PRO A 255 19.93 -1.61 1.99
C PRO A 255 20.90 -0.49 1.56
N PRO A 256 20.58 0.79 1.81
CA PRO A 256 19.34 1.28 2.40
C PRO A 256 18.15 1.07 1.45
N PHE A 257 17.07 0.52 1.99
CA PHE A 257 15.88 0.20 1.22
C PHE A 257 15.13 1.48 0.89
N THR A 258 14.95 1.77 -0.39
CA THR A 258 14.37 3.04 -0.83
C THR A 258 13.34 2.87 -1.92
N SER A 259 12.48 3.87 -2.06
CA SER A 259 11.61 4.05 -3.21
C SER A 259 11.57 5.52 -3.63
N SER A 260 11.40 5.76 -4.93
CA SER A 260 11.22 7.10 -5.48
C SER A 260 9.94 7.21 -6.30
N LEU A 261 9.00 8.05 -5.87
CA LEU A 261 7.80 8.39 -6.63
C LEU A 261 8.08 9.65 -7.47
N PRO A 262 8.09 9.57 -8.81
CA PRO A 262 8.35 10.72 -9.66
C PRO A 262 7.14 11.66 -9.75
N PRO A 263 7.37 12.96 -10.02
CA PRO A 263 6.29 13.96 -10.10
C PRO A 263 5.28 13.69 -11.22
N SER A 264 5.67 12.92 -12.26
CA SER A 264 4.77 12.50 -13.34
C SER A 264 3.62 11.58 -12.89
N LEU A 265 3.67 11.08 -11.66
CA LEU A 265 2.62 10.24 -11.05
C LEU A 265 1.85 10.99 -9.95
N THR A 266 2.11 12.29 -9.79
CA THR A 266 1.51 13.12 -8.77
C THR A 266 0.91 14.38 -9.37
N GLU A 267 -0.12 14.92 -8.72
CA GLU A 267 -0.77 16.17 -9.11
C GLU A 267 -0.77 17.16 -7.94
N PRO A 268 -0.50 18.46 -8.18
CA PRO A 268 -0.60 19.47 -7.14
C PRO A 268 -2.01 19.54 -6.54
N GLY A 269 -2.08 19.85 -5.25
CA GLY A 269 -3.34 19.91 -4.52
C GLY A 269 -3.89 18.54 -4.11
N LYS A 270 -3.28 17.42 -4.52
CA LYS A 270 -3.69 16.08 -4.11
C LYS A 270 -2.88 15.57 -2.93
N THR A 271 -3.43 14.56 -2.26
CA THR A 271 -2.73 13.79 -1.23
C THR A 271 -2.53 12.34 -1.66
N TYR A 272 -1.43 11.75 -1.22
CA TYR A 272 -1.06 10.36 -1.49
C TYR A 272 -0.79 9.62 -0.18
N SER A 273 -0.76 8.30 -0.25
CA SER A 273 -0.32 7.46 0.84
C SER A 273 0.69 6.42 0.36
N LEU A 274 1.45 5.88 1.31
CA LEU A 274 2.46 4.86 1.09
C LEU A 274 2.26 3.76 2.12
N GLU A 275 2.20 2.52 1.65
CA GLU A 275 2.31 1.33 2.48
C GLU A 275 3.67 0.68 2.26
N VAL A 276 4.40 0.44 3.36
CA VAL A 276 5.70 -0.23 3.31
C VAL A 276 5.67 -1.55 4.05
N TYR A 277 6.09 -2.60 3.38
CA TYR A 277 6.16 -3.96 3.90
C TYR A 277 7.61 -4.41 3.97
N SER A 278 7.93 -5.26 4.93
CA SER A 278 9.20 -5.98 4.99
C SER A 278 8.93 -7.45 4.72
N PHE A 279 9.67 -8.04 3.79
CA PHE A 279 9.44 -9.38 3.26
C PHE A 279 10.77 -10.13 3.19
N ASP A 280 10.85 -11.30 3.82
CA ASP A 280 12.06 -12.13 3.86
C ASP A 280 12.12 -13.18 2.73
N GLY A 281 11.05 -13.34 1.95
CA GLY A 281 10.95 -14.39 0.94
C GLY A 281 9.89 -15.43 1.25
N THR A 282 9.38 -15.49 2.48
CA THR A 282 8.34 -16.43 2.93
C THR A 282 7.06 -15.69 3.30
N ASP A 283 7.18 -14.75 4.23
CA ASP A 283 6.07 -13.93 4.71
C ASP A 283 6.52 -12.46 4.90
N SER A 284 5.54 -11.61 5.18
CA SER A 284 5.76 -10.18 5.34
C SER A 284 5.20 -9.67 6.65
N THR A 285 5.70 -8.52 7.06
CA THR A 285 4.99 -7.68 8.03
C THR A 285 3.60 -7.30 7.53
N GLY A 286 2.74 -6.80 8.42
CA GLY A 286 1.69 -5.87 8.00
C GLY A 286 2.27 -4.56 7.44
N PRO A 287 1.45 -3.68 6.85
CA PRO A 287 1.94 -2.43 6.28
C PRO A 287 2.31 -1.41 7.36
N ARG A 288 3.43 -0.72 7.14
CA ARG A 288 3.65 0.61 7.73
C ARG A 288 3.00 1.64 6.80
N VAL A 289 1.91 2.24 7.27
CA VAL A 289 1.16 3.23 6.49
C VAL A 289 1.68 4.64 6.79
N ILE A 290 1.94 5.42 5.73
CA ILE A 290 2.17 6.85 5.76
C ILE A 290 1.04 7.50 4.97
N GLU A 291 0.22 8.31 5.64
CA GLU A 291 -0.94 8.98 5.04
C GLU A 291 -0.69 10.47 4.82
N ASN A 292 -1.54 11.09 4.01
CA ASN A 292 -1.57 12.55 3.80
C ASN A 292 -0.25 13.13 3.30
N ILE A 293 0.46 12.40 2.43
CA ILE A 293 1.61 12.91 1.70
C ILE A 293 1.09 13.94 0.69
N ARG A 294 1.19 15.21 1.04
CA ARG A 294 0.59 16.31 0.29
C ARG A 294 1.53 16.82 -0.79
N ILE A 295 0.97 17.07 -1.96
CA ILE A 295 1.66 17.75 -3.07
C ILE A 295 1.18 19.20 -3.08
N HIS A 296 2.09 20.10 -2.76
CA HIS A 296 1.84 21.54 -2.76
C HIS A 296 1.88 22.09 -4.18
N PHE A 297 1.15 23.18 -4.40
CA PHE A 297 1.34 23.99 -5.60
C PHE A 297 2.68 24.70 -5.52
N GLU A 298 3.39 24.79 -6.64
CA GLU A 298 4.60 25.58 -6.75
C GLU A 298 4.31 27.03 -7.08
N LYS A 299 5.30 27.89 -6.86
CA LYS A 299 5.18 29.31 -7.24
C LYS A 299 4.93 29.42 -8.74
N GLY A 300 3.81 30.04 -9.10
CA GLY A 300 3.42 30.23 -10.50
C GLY A 300 2.53 29.13 -11.09
N ASP A 301 2.15 28.09 -10.34
CA ASP A 301 1.16 27.10 -10.78
C ASP A 301 -0.25 27.72 -10.87
N LEU A 302 -0.57 28.57 -9.90
CA LEU A 302 -1.77 29.41 -9.84
C LEU A 302 -1.32 30.84 -9.62
N VAL A 303 -1.80 31.78 -10.44
CA VAL A 303 -1.40 33.19 -10.33
C VAL A 303 -2.58 34.13 -10.41
N ILE A 304 -2.50 35.22 -9.68
CA ILE A 304 -3.41 36.37 -9.82
C ILE A 304 -3.02 37.08 -11.13
N ASN A 305 -3.91 37.00 -12.12
CA ASN A 305 -3.65 37.38 -13.50
C ASN A 305 -4.05 38.83 -13.81
N GLU A 306 -5.21 39.27 -13.36
CA GLU A 306 -5.73 40.62 -13.64
C GLU A 306 -6.62 41.12 -12.49
N LEU A 307 -6.59 42.44 -12.25
CA LEU A 307 -7.25 43.10 -11.13
C LEU A 307 -7.97 44.37 -11.58
N ALA A 308 -9.27 44.48 -11.34
CA ALA A 308 -10.02 45.74 -11.50
C ALA A 308 -10.18 46.48 -10.17
N TRP A 309 -9.05 46.92 -9.61
CA TRP A 309 -9.05 47.67 -8.35
C TRP A 309 -9.81 49.01 -8.42
N ALA A 310 -9.94 49.60 -9.61
CA ALA A 310 -10.57 50.90 -9.82
C ALA A 310 -12.12 50.85 -9.93
N GLY A 311 -12.71 49.66 -9.85
CA GLY A 311 -14.13 49.44 -10.10
C GLY A 311 -14.50 49.65 -11.58
N SER A 312 -15.74 50.05 -11.82
CA SER A 312 -16.25 50.43 -13.15
C SER A 312 -16.91 51.81 -13.16
N MET A 313 -17.40 52.23 -14.33
CA MET A 313 -18.20 53.45 -14.46
C MET A 313 -19.59 53.32 -13.80
N LEU A 314 -20.06 52.10 -13.56
CA LEU A 314 -21.34 51.83 -12.92
C LEU A 314 -21.25 51.86 -11.40
N SER A 315 -20.14 51.36 -10.85
CA SER A 315 -19.89 51.38 -9.41
C SER A 315 -18.38 51.33 -9.13
N PRO A 316 -17.85 52.15 -8.20
CA PRO A 316 -16.49 51.97 -7.70
C PRO A 316 -16.31 50.63 -6.98
N ASP A 317 -17.39 50.03 -6.50
CA ASP A 317 -17.40 48.70 -5.88
C ASP A 317 -17.44 47.55 -6.91
N ASP A 318 -17.50 47.83 -8.21
CA ASP A 318 -17.50 46.80 -9.27
C ASP A 318 -16.08 46.30 -9.53
N GLN A 319 -15.46 45.75 -8.47
CA GLN A 319 -14.11 45.23 -8.50
C GLN A 319 -14.12 43.72 -8.79
N TRP A 320 -13.00 43.22 -9.28
CA TRP A 320 -12.80 41.80 -9.52
C TRP A 320 -11.32 41.44 -9.49
N ILE A 321 -11.09 40.16 -9.22
CA ILE A 321 -9.80 39.47 -9.22
C ILE A 321 -9.94 38.29 -10.16
N GLU A 322 -8.98 38.12 -11.06
CA GLU A 322 -8.88 36.96 -11.92
C GLU A 322 -7.65 36.13 -11.55
N ILE A 323 -7.84 34.82 -11.42
CA ILE A 323 -6.78 33.83 -11.22
C ILE A 323 -6.61 33.04 -12.51
N TYR A 324 -5.37 32.77 -12.91
CA TYR A 324 -5.03 31.94 -14.05
C TYR A 324 -4.33 30.65 -13.59
N ASN A 325 -4.71 29.52 -14.21
CA ASN A 325 -4.08 28.24 -13.96
C ASN A 325 -2.98 27.93 -14.98
N ASN A 326 -1.76 27.82 -14.48
CA ASN A 326 -0.53 27.57 -15.23
C ASN A 326 0.14 26.24 -14.80
N SER A 327 -0.55 25.41 -14.02
CA SER A 327 0.00 24.20 -13.38
C SER A 327 0.17 23.01 -14.32
N GLY A 328 -0.45 23.04 -15.51
CA GLY A 328 -0.53 21.88 -16.41
C GLY A 328 -1.70 20.92 -16.10
N TRP A 329 -2.43 21.12 -15.00
CA TRP A 329 -3.50 20.24 -14.53
C TRP A 329 -4.83 20.98 -14.40
N THR A 330 -5.95 20.25 -14.42
CA THR A 330 -7.24 20.81 -14.00
C THR A 330 -7.30 20.81 -12.48
N ILE A 331 -7.57 21.97 -11.89
CA ILE A 331 -7.65 22.14 -10.45
C ILE A 331 -9.11 22.02 -10.03
N ASP A 332 -9.37 21.21 -9.01
CA ASP A 332 -10.68 21.05 -8.39
C ASP A 332 -10.62 21.60 -6.97
N PHE A 333 -11.14 22.82 -6.78
CA PHE A 333 -11.04 23.52 -5.49
C PHE A 333 -11.83 22.85 -4.38
N SER A 334 -12.78 21.95 -4.71
CA SER A 334 -13.48 21.12 -3.71
C SER A 334 -12.57 20.08 -3.06
N GLN A 335 -11.47 19.72 -3.73
CA GLN A 335 -10.46 18.78 -3.24
C GLN A 335 -9.21 19.49 -2.73
N THR A 336 -8.91 20.66 -3.29
CA THR A 336 -7.79 21.50 -2.86
C THR A 336 -8.21 22.95 -2.68
N PRO A 337 -8.79 23.31 -1.53
CA PRO A 337 -9.17 24.69 -1.29
C PRO A 337 -7.94 25.62 -1.35
N ILE A 338 -8.13 26.82 -1.91
CA ILE A 338 -7.11 27.86 -2.00
C ILE A 338 -7.59 29.08 -1.23
N GLU A 339 -6.69 29.78 -0.57
CA GLU A 339 -7.04 30.99 0.16
C GLU A 339 -6.42 32.22 -0.51
N LEU A 340 -7.28 33.19 -0.81
CA LEU A 340 -6.88 34.52 -1.24
C LEU A 340 -6.69 35.39 0.01
N LEU A 341 -5.51 35.97 0.12
CA LEU A 341 -5.09 36.83 1.22
C LEU A 341 -4.98 38.29 0.77
N SER A 342 -5.07 39.22 1.72
CA SER A 342 -4.89 40.66 1.54
C SER A 342 -4.19 41.29 2.74
N GLY A 343 -4.03 42.61 2.77
CA GLY A 343 -3.46 43.32 3.91
C GLY A 343 -2.06 43.83 3.59
N SER A 344 -1.03 43.33 4.28
CA SER A 344 0.37 43.69 4.00
C SER A 344 1.25 42.46 3.84
N PRO A 345 2.44 42.58 3.19
CA PRO A 345 3.37 41.47 3.06
C PRO A 345 3.79 40.83 4.39
N ASP A 346 3.90 41.64 5.45
CA ASP A 346 4.31 41.19 6.78
C ASP A 346 3.16 40.60 7.62
N ALA A 347 1.92 40.89 7.24
CA ALA A 347 0.71 40.48 7.97
C ALA A 347 -0.46 40.24 6.99
N PRO A 348 -0.39 39.20 6.16
CA PRO A 348 -1.51 38.82 5.31
C PRO A 348 -2.70 38.32 6.13
N GLU A 349 -3.90 38.73 5.74
CA GLU A 349 -5.17 38.32 6.32
C GLU A 349 -6.05 37.66 5.26
N ALA A 350 -6.80 36.63 5.65
CA ALA A 350 -7.71 35.93 4.75
C ALA A 350 -8.79 36.87 4.20
N MET A 351 -8.82 37.02 2.87
CA MET A 351 -9.88 37.73 2.17
C MET A 351 -11.03 36.77 1.82
N LEU A 352 -10.69 35.63 1.21
CA LEU A 352 -11.66 34.66 0.69
C LEU A 352 -11.02 33.26 0.65
N THR A 353 -11.81 32.24 0.98
CA THR A 353 -11.44 30.85 0.73
C THR A 353 -12.23 30.33 -0.48
N ILE A 354 -11.52 29.80 -1.47
CA ILE A 354 -12.05 29.17 -2.68
C ILE A 354 -12.15 27.68 -2.39
N GLU A 355 -13.37 27.17 -2.22
CA GLU A 355 -13.64 25.78 -1.79
C GLU A 355 -14.42 24.97 -2.83
N ASP A 356 -14.74 25.56 -3.99
CA ASP A 356 -15.47 24.90 -5.07
C ASP A 356 -15.11 25.55 -6.41
N GLY A 357 -15.35 24.82 -7.49
CA GLY A 357 -15.04 25.20 -8.86
C GLY A 357 -13.96 24.34 -9.49
N LEU A 358 -14.08 24.15 -10.79
CA LEU A 358 -13.07 23.51 -11.63
C LEU A 358 -12.36 24.58 -12.44
N LEU A 359 -11.04 24.58 -12.39
CA LEU A 359 -10.21 25.48 -13.16
C LEU A 359 -9.29 24.65 -14.06
N PRO A 360 -9.66 24.41 -15.33
CA PRO A 360 -8.80 23.73 -16.29
C PRO A 360 -7.47 24.45 -16.50
N ASN A 361 -6.45 23.70 -16.95
CA ASN A 361 -5.16 24.31 -17.29
C ASN A 361 -5.30 25.29 -18.45
N GLY A 362 -4.79 26.51 -18.29
CA GLY A 362 -4.90 27.58 -19.28
C GLY A 362 -6.19 28.39 -19.19
N ASP A 363 -7.08 28.09 -18.24
CA ASP A 363 -8.32 28.83 -18.03
C ASP A 363 -8.19 29.86 -16.89
N PHE A 364 -9.23 30.68 -16.75
CA PHE A 364 -9.34 31.78 -15.79
C PHE A 364 -10.45 31.51 -14.78
N PHE A 365 -10.28 32.01 -13.56
CA PHE A 365 -11.25 31.95 -12.48
C PHE A 365 -11.52 33.36 -11.96
N LEU A 366 -12.75 33.85 -12.14
CA LEU A 366 -13.14 35.23 -11.90
C LEU A 366 -13.92 35.39 -10.60
N ILE A 367 -13.41 36.23 -9.71
CA ILE A 367 -14.01 36.58 -8.43
C ILE A 367 -14.44 38.05 -8.50
N SER A 368 -15.72 38.37 -8.31
CA SER A 368 -16.23 39.73 -8.42
C SER A 368 -17.19 40.10 -7.29
N ASN A 369 -17.34 41.40 -7.01
CA ASN A 369 -18.38 41.90 -6.10
C ASN A 369 -19.80 41.58 -6.55
N PHE A 370 -20.04 41.53 -7.86
CA PHE A 370 -21.39 41.51 -8.44
C PHE A 370 -21.52 40.40 -9.49
N SER A 371 -22.68 39.74 -9.53
CA SER A 371 -23.00 38.82 -10.63
C SER A 371 -23.16 39.59 -11.94
N GLU A 372 -22.95 38.92 -13.09
CA GLU A 372 -23.20 39.46 -14.43
C GLU A 372 -24.58 40.13 -14.58
N SER A 373 -25.61 39.62 -13.90
CA SER A 373 -26.97 40.16 -13.94
C SER A 373 -27.20 41.43 -13.10
N ASP A 374 -26.25 41.81 -12.25
CA ASP A 374 -26.39 42.97 -11.35
C ASP A 374 -26.32 44.28 -12.17
N PRO A 375 -27.21 45.26 -11.93
CA PRO A 375 -27.19 46.54 -12.64
C PRO A 375 -25.94 47.38 -12.35
N ARG A 376 -25.18 47.06 -11.30
CA ARG A 376 -23.94 47.76 -10.92
C ARG A 376 -22.69 47.21 -11.60
N THR A 377 -22.77 46.06 -12.27
CA THR A 377 -21.60 45.49 -12.95
C THR A 377 -21.53 45.84 -14.44
N ALA A 378 -20.33 46.19 -14.89
CA ALA A 378 -19.99 46.39 -16.28
C ALA A 378 -19.62 45.08 -17.00
N LEU A 379 -19.37 43.99 -16.26
CA LEU A 379 -18.99 42.68 -16.79
C LEU A 379 -20.12 42.06 -17.63
N ASP A 380 -19.75 41.45 -18.76
CA ASP A 380 -20.58 40.57 -19.62
C ASP A 380 -20.05 39.13 -19.58
N VAL A 381 -19.40 38.80 -18.45
CA VAL A 381 -18.84 37.49 -18.12
C VAL A 381 -19.37 37.14 -16.75
N ALA A 382 -19.91 35.94 -16.60
CA ALA A 382 -20.35 35.41 -15.32
C ALA A 382 -19.12 35.13 -14.43
N PRO A 383 -19.00 35.77 -13.24
CA PRO A 383 -17.97 35.40 -12.28
C PRO A 383 -18.18 34.00 -11.73
N ASP A 384 -17.10 33.27 -11.48
CA ASP A 384 -17.12 31.98 -10.80
C ASP A 384 -17.48 32.13 -9.31
N ILE A 385 -17.03 33.23 -8.68
CA ILE A 385 -17.44 33.61 -7.33
C ILE A 385 -17.96 35.04 -7.32
N VAL A 386 -19.12 35.22 -6.68
CA VAL A 386 -19.68 36.54 -6.35
C VAL A 386 -19.52 36.79 -4.86
N ASP A 387 -18.63 37.69 -4.46
CA ASP A 387 -18.44 38.11 -3.06
C ASP A 387 -18.49 39.63 -2.92
N THR A 388 -19.62 40.13 -2.43
CA THR A 388 -19.83 41.57 -2.17
C THR A 388 -18.87 42.19 -1.15
N ARG A 389 -18.11 41.38 -0.39
CA ARG A 389 -17.10 41.84 0.58
C ARG A 389 -15.72 42.08 -0.04
N LEU A 390 -15.52 41.67 -1.30
CA LEU A 390 -14.28 41.95 -2.03
C LEU A 390 -13.98 43.46 -1.98
N ALA A 391 -12.76 43.80 -1.57
CA ALA A 391 -12.33 45.19 -1.44
C ALA A 391 -10.85 45.30 -1.80
N LEU A 392 -10.58 45.75 -3.02
CA LEU A 392 -9.23 46.08 -3.48
C LEU A 392 -8.90 47.52 -3.11
N ARG A 393 -7.73 47.74 -2.50
CA ARG A 393 -7.27 49.06 -2.06
C ARG A 393 -6.47 49.75 -3.16
N ASP A 394 -6.75 51.02 -3.41
CA ASP A 394 -6.08 51.84 -4.42
C ASP A 394 -4.82 52.55 -3.91
N ASP A 395 -4.56 52.50 -2.60
CA ASP A 395 -3.41 53.11 -1.93
C ASP A 395 -2.46 52.10 -1.24
N SER A 396 -2.93 50.86 -1.04
CA SER A 396 -2.20 49.81 -0.33
C SER A 396 -2.62 48.42 -0.80
N LEU A 397 -2.17 48.04 -2.00
CA LEU A 397 -2.45 46.76 -2.62
C LEU A 397 -1.38 45.73 -2.24
N TYR A 398 -1.82 44.70 -1.53
CA TYR A 398 -1.12 43.44 -1.41
C TYR A 398 -2.15 42.31 -1.47
N LEU A 399 -1.90 41.30 -2.30
CA LEU A 399 -2.66 40.07 -2.37
C LEU A 399 -1.71 38.89 -2.41
N ALA A 400 -2.15 37.74 -1.90
CA ALA A 400 -1.41 36.49 -2.05
C ALA A 400 -2.36 35.31 -2.20
N LEU A 401 -1.92 34.29 -2.92
CA LEU A 401 -2.57 32.98 -2.93
C LEU A 401 -1.81 32.06 -1.99
N ARG A 402 -2.53 31.44 -1.06
CA ARG A 402 -2.03 30.38 -0.19
C ARG A 402 -2.67 29.06 -0.60
N ASP A 403 -1.84 28.07 -0.89
CA ASP A 403 -2.34 26.72 -1.02
C ASP A 403 -2.81 26.18 0.33
N PHE A 404 -3.93 25.45 0.37
CA PHE A 404 -4.51 24.87 1.59
C PHE A 404 -4.75 25.87 2.77
N PRO A 405 -6.01 26.14 3.15
CA PRO A 405 -6.30 27.09 4.23
C PRO A 405 -5.68 26.68 5.57
N GLY A 406 -5.14 27.65 6.30
CA GLY A 406 -4.67 27.48 7.68
C GLY A 406 -3.19 27.10 7.84
N ASP A 407 -2.88 26.46 8.97
CA ASP A 407 -1.51 26.14 9.40
C ASP A 407 -0.99 24.92 8.62
N GLY A 408 -0.20 25.17 7.57
CA GLY A 408 0.35 24.13 6.68
C GLY A 408 0.27 24.49 5.20
N GLY A 409 -0.43 25.57 4.87
CA GLY A 409 -0.42 26.18 3.56
C GLY A 409 0.81 27.04 3.30
N HIS A 410 1.20 27.14 2.03
CA HIS A 410 2.34 27.93 1.53
C HIS A 410 1.86 28.98 0.53
N ILE A 411 2.57 30.10 0.48
CA ILE A 411 2.28 31.16 -0.48
C ILE A 411 2.79 30.76 -1.87
N ILE A 412 1.89 30.71 -2.84
CA ILE A 412 2.13 30.22 -4.21
C ILE A 412 2.10 31.34 -5.26
N ASP A 413 1.53 32.50 -4.94
CA ASP A 413 1.66 33.73 -5.73
C ASP A 413 1.41 34.96 -4.85
N GLU A 414 1.99 36.09 -5.25
CA GLU A 414 1.91 37.37 -4.53
C GLU A 414 1.79 38.52 -5.52
N VAL A 415 1.01 39.55 -5.16
CA VAL A 415 0.80 40.75 -5.96
C VAL A 415 0.94 42.01 -5.11
N GLY A 416 1.68 42.97 -5.64
CA GLY A 416 1.89 44.26 -4.96
C GLY A 416 2.96 44.20 -3.88
N ASP A 417 3.33 45.37 -3.37
CA ASP A 417 4.32 45.56 -2.31
C ASP A 417 3.70 46.21 -1.05
N GLY A 418 2.37 46.32 -0.99
CA GLY A 418 1.64 47.05 0.04
C GLY A 418 1.51 48.55 -0.21
N GLY A 419 2.06 49.08 -1.31
CA GLY A 419 1.86 50.44 -1.81
C GLY A 419 0.71 50.55 -2.81
N ALA A 420 0.68 51.62 -3.61
CA ALA A 420 -0.35 51.80 -4.64
C ALA A 420 -0.25 50.71 -5.74
N PRO A 421 -1.36 50.31 -6.38
CA PRO A 421 -1.34 49.36 -7.49
C PRO A 421 -0.31 49.74 -8.57
N PHE A 422 0.48 48.77 -9.03
CA PHE A 422 1.57 49.04 -9.97
C PHE A 422 1.11 49.47 -11.37
N ALA A 423 -0.13 49.15 -11.72
CA ALA A 423 -0.76 49.54 -12.97
C ALA A 423 -2.28 49.65 -12.81
N GLY A 424 -2.99 49.84 -13.91
CA GLY A 424 -4.39 50.24 -13.88
C GLY A 424 -4.53 51.75 -13.67
N MET A 425 -5.71 52.29 -13.93
CA MET A 425 -5.99 53.70 -13.69
C MET A 425 -7.48 53.98 -13.56
N SER A 426 -7.79 55.04 -12.81
CA SER A 426 -9.11 55.67 -12.75
C SER A 426 -8.96 57.09 -13.28
N VAL A 427 -9.44 57.35 -14.50
CA VAL A 427 -9.29 58.68 -15.13
C VAL A 427 -10.47 59.56 -14.71
N PRO A 428 -10.26 60.65 -13.94
CA PRO A 428 -11.38 61.45 -13.44
C PRO A 428 -12.12 62.24 -14.54
N ALA A 429 -11.46 62.53 -15.65
CA ALA A 429 -11.98 63.41 -16.70
C ALA A 429 -13.08 62.74 -17.56
N ASP A 430 -13.00 61.43 -17.79
CA ASP A 430 -13.95 60.65 -18.58
C ASP A 430 -14.53 59.45 -17.81
N SER A 431 -14.15 59.30 -16.53
CA SER A 431 -14.55 58.22 -15.62
C SER A 431 -14.12 56.82 -16.05
N VAL A 432 -13.27 56.68 -17.08
CA VAL A 432 -12.84 55.39 -17.58
C VAL A 432 -11.96 54.66 -16.54
N LYS A 433 -12.25 53.38 -16.34
CA LYS A 433 -11.51 52.49 -15.43
C LYS A 433 -10.69 51.49 -16.23
N TYR A 434 -9.47 51.26 -15.77
CA TYR A 434 -8.51 50.36 -16.39
C TYR A 434 -8.01 49.40 -15.31
N SER A 435 -8.09 48.11 -15.59
CA SER A 435 -7.51 47.06 -14.77
C SER A 435 -5.98 47.05 -14.84
N MET A 436 -5.40 46.39 -13.83
CA MET A 436 -4.00 46.05 -13.73
C MET A 436 -3.82 44.60 -14.19
N ALA A 437 -3.09 44.40 -15.29
CA ALA A 437 -2.94 43.10 -15.95
C ALA A 437 -1.50 42.59 -15.86
N ARG A 438 -1.31 41.32 -15.49
CA ARG A 438 0.01 40.67 -15.43
C ARG A 438 0.52 40.42 -16.84
N ASN A 439 1.80 40.70 -17.06
CA ASN A 439 2.45 40.57 -18.37
C ASN A 439 2.74 39.11 -18.75
N SER A 440 2.97 38.24 -17.77
CA SER A 440 3.23 36.81 -17.95
C SER A 440 2.88 36.07 -16.66
N PRO A 441 2.24 34.89 -16.72
CA PRO A 441 1.99 34.07 -15.54
C PRO A 441 3.25 33.74 -14.73
N SER A 442 4.39 33.59 -15.40
CA SER A 442 5.68 33.32 -14.75
C SER A 442 6.40 34.54 -14.17
N ALA A 443 5.83 35.75 -14.31
CA ALA A 443 6.44 36.97 -13.81
C ALA A 443 6.15 37.16 -12.31
N ASP A 444 7.14 37.65 -11.56
CA ASP A 444 7.02 37.99 -10.13
C ASP A 444 5.99 39.11 -9.93
N GLY A 445 4.85 38.81 -9.30
CA GLY A 445 3.76 39.77 -9.12
C GLY A 445 4.06 40.88 -8.11
N THR A 446 5.17 40.79 -7.37
CA THR A 446 5.57 41.78 -6.35
C THR A 446 6.39 42.94 -6.94
N ILE A 447 6.70 42.93 -8.24
CA ILE A 447 7.49 43.99 -8.89
C ILE A 447 6.71 44.75 -9.98
N PRO A 448 6.86 46.08 -10.08
CA PRO A 448 6.15 46.88 -11.09
C PRO A 448 6.33 46.44 -12.56
N PRO A 449 7.52 46.00 -13.03
CA PRO A 449 7.69 45.58 -14.43
C PRO A 449 6.86 44.36 -14.85
N SER A 450 6.29 43.61 -13.91
CA SER A 450 5.44 42.45 -14.19
C SER A 450 4.01 42.82 -14.59
N TRP A 451 3.65 44.11 -14.51
CA TRP A 451 2.30 44.58 -14.72
C TRP A 451 2.21 45.60 -15.85
N HIS A 452 1.01 45.78 -16.38
CA HIS A 452 0.67 46.87 -17.27
C HIS A 452 -0.78 47.31 -17.05
N THR A 453 -1.08 48.53 -17.48
CA THR A 453 -2.45 49.03 -17.52
C THR A 453 -3.11 48.44 -18.76
N ALA A 454 -4.24 47.77 -18.60
CA ALA A 454 -4.95 47.15 -19.72
C ALA A 454 -5.36 48.21 -20.75
N GLU A 455 -5.17 47.94 -22.03
CA GLU A 455 -5.58 48.85 -23.12
C GLU A 455 -6.67 48.26 -24.01
N VAL A 456 -7.01 46.98 -23.79
CA VAL A 456 -8.06 46.25 -24.49
C VAL A 456 -9.39 46.34 -23.73
N SER A 457 -10.49 46.02 -24.39
CA SER A 457 -11.83 45.99 -23.79
C SER A 457 -12.52 44.72 -24.25
N ILE A 458 -12.42 43.67 -23.44
CA ILE A 458 -12.99 42.33 -23.68
C ILE A 458 -13.83 41.94 -22.46
N GLY A 459 -14.95 41.23 -22.65
CA GLY A 459 -15.78 40.76 -21.53
C GLY A 459 -16.64 41.84 -20.86
N TRP A 460 -16.92 42.94 -21.55
CA TRP A 460 -17.73 44.05 -21.03
C TRP A 460 -19.07 44.16 -21.75
N LYS A 461 -20.11 44.60 -21.03
CA LYS A 461 -21.46 44.82 -21.57
C LYS A 461 -21.42 45.82 -22.74
N PRO A 462 -22.45 45.86 -23.60
CA PRO A 462 -22.52 46.85 -24.67
C PRO A 462 -22.37 48.29 -24.15
N HIS A 463 -21.61 49.11 -24.89
CA HIS A 463 -21.37 50.53 -24.64
C HIS A 463 -20.58 50.85 -23.36
N ARG A 464 -19.84 49.87 -22.83
CA ARG A 464 -18.87 50.06 -21.76
C ARG A 464 -17.55 50.62 -22.29
N LEU A 465 -16.89 51.43 -21.48
CA LEU A 465 -15.62 52.09 -21.83
C LEU A 465 -14.46 51.56 -20.99
N GLU A 466 -14.71 50.61 -20.11
CA GLU A 466 -13.74 49.95 -19.27
C GLU A 466 -12.63 49.28 -20.11
N ARG A 467 -11.43 49.20 -19.53
CA ARG A 467 -10.30 48.50 -20.12
C ARG A 467 -9.88 47.37 -19.21
N GLY A 468 -9.77 46.19 -19.80
CA GLY A 468 -9.48 44.92 -19.15
C GLY A 468 -9.97 43.76 -20.00
N SER A 469 -9.58 42.56 -19.60
CA SER A 469 -9.86 41.30 -20.28
C SER A 469 -10.42 40.20 -19.36
N PRO A 470 -11.41 40.48 -18.49
CA PRO A 470 -11.99 39.46 -17.62
C PRO A 470 -12.47 38.23 -18.41
N GLY A 471 -12.06 37.05 -17.98
CA GLY A 471 -12.30 35.76 -18.62
C GLY A 471 -11.51 35.55 -19.91
N SER A 472 -10.40 36.25 -20.13
CA SER A 472 -9.61 36.19 -21.37
C SER A 472 -8.13 36.48 -21.14
N GLU A 473 -7.28 36.07 -22.10
CA GLU A 473 -5.85 36.37 -22.03
C GLU A 473 -5.57 37.88 -21.95
N ASN A 474 -4.59 38.24 -21.11
CA ASN A 474 -4.09 39.60 -21.04
C ASN A 474 -3.36 39.98 -22.33
N ILE A 475 -3.84 41.02 -23.02
CA ILE A 475 -3.26 41.48 -24.28
C ILE A 475 -2.63 42.86 -24.12
N ARG A 476 -1.31 42.95 -24.36
CA ARG A 476 -0.66 44.25 -24.60
C ARG A 476 -0.95 44.73 -26.02
N ASN A 477 -1.53 45.91 -26.10
CA ASN A 477 -1.60 46.65 -27.35
C ASN A 477 -0.17 47.01 -27.80
N THR A 478 0.25 46.49 -28.95
CA THR A 478 1.53 46.87 -29.56
C THR A 478 1.25 48.01 -30.55
N PRO A 479 1.91 49.17 -30.42
CA PRO A 479 1.72 50.24 -31.38
C PRO A 479 2.14 49.76 -32.78
N PRO A 480 1.45 50.20 -33.85
CA PRO A 480 1.81 49.80 -35.20
C PRO A 480 3.25 50.23 -35.51
N TYR A 481 4.03 49.30 -36.06
CA TYR A 481 5.35 49.61 -36.61
C TYR A 481 5.18 50.59 -37.78
N MET A 482 5.85 51.75 -37.71
CA MET A 482 5.89 52.74 -38.79
C MET A 482 6.70 52.28 -39.99
#